data_AF-U6DTI3-F1
#
_entry.id   AF-U6DTI3-F1
#
_cell.length_a   1.000
_cell.length_b   1.000
_cell.length_c   1.000
_cell.angle_alpha   90.00
_cell.angle_beta   90.00
_cell.angle_gamma   90.00
#
_symmetry.space_group_name_H-M   'P 1'
#
loop_
_entity.id
_entity.type
_entity.pdbx_description
1 polymer ?
#
loop_
_entity_poly.entity_id
_entity_poly.type
_entity_poly.pdbx_seq_one_letter_code
_entity_poly.pdbx_strand_id
1 'polypeptide(L)' 'GKMWVFSNLRCGTPEEPCRETFNQTNHKLGLTYNTTCCNKDNCNSPAPRPTPALALVLLTSVAGLGLWLLH' A
#
# COMPACT_ATOMS: atom_id res chain seq x y z
N GLY A 1 -14.21 -2.80 10.75
CA GLY A 1 -13.61 -3.86 9.92
C GLY A 1 -12.45 -3.28 9.15
N LYS A 2 -11.30 -3.95 9.10
CA LYS A 2 -10.20 -3.53 8.21
C LYS A 2 -10.56 -3.99 6.81
N MET A 3 -10.92 -3.04 5.94
CA MET A 3 -11.16 -3.30 4.53
C MET A 3 -9.82 -3.72 3.92
N TRP A 4 -9.66 -5.01 3.65
CA TRP A 4 -8.53 -5.49 2.85
C TRP A 4 -8.76 -5.03 1.42
N VAL A 5 -8.17 -3.89 1.05
CA VAL A 5 -8.11 -3.48 -0.35
C VAL A 5 -7.12 -4.42 -1.04
N PHE A 6 -7.65 -5.44 -1.71
CA PHE A 6 -6.84 -6.34 -2.51
C PHE A 6 -6.55 -5.66 -3.85
N SER A 7 -5.33 -5.18 -4.05
CA SER A 7 -4.88 -4.59 -5.32
C SER A 7 -3.97 -5.58 -6.03
N ASN A 8 -4.37 -6.05 -7.22
CA ASN A 8 -3.52 -6.86 -8.08
C ASN A 8 -2.63 -5.91 -8.90
N LEU A 9 -1.38 -5.74 -8.45
CA LEU A 9 -0.42 -4.84 -9.08
C LEU A 9 0.43 -5.63 -10.07
N ARG A 10 0.21 -5.40 -11.37
CA ARG A 10 0.95 -6.06 -12.45
C ARG A 10 1.06 -5.16 -13.69
N CYS A 11 1.97 -5.50 -14.59
CA CYS A 11 1.97 -4.97 -15.95
C CYS A 11 0.90 -5.67 -16.79
N GLY A 12 0.38 -4.98 -17.81
CA GLY A 12 -0.40 -5.63 -18.86
C GLY A 12 0.48 -6.50 -19.76
N THR A 13 -0.11 -7.48 -20.41
CA THR A 13 0.55 -8.32 -21.43
C THR A 13 -0.13 -8.12 -22.80
N PRO A 14 0.43 -8.63 -23.91
CA PRO A 14 -0.24 -8.59 -25.20
C PRO A 14 -1.60 -9.31 -25.21
N GLU A 15 -1.74 -10.40 -24.46
CA GLU A 15 -2.97 -11.19 -24.32
C GLU A 15 -3.98 -10.49 -23.40
N GLU A 16 -3.49 -9.84 -22.35
CA GLU A 16 -4.30 -9.07 -21.40
C GLU A 16 -3.75 -7.64 -21.25
N PRO A 17 -4.05 -6.74 -22.22
CA PRO A 17 -3.55 -5.38 -22.18
C PRO A 17 -4.17 -4.60 -21.03
N CYS A 18 -3.40 -3.67 -20.44
CA CYS A 18 -3.94 -2.80 -19.39
C CYS A 18 -5.02 -1.89 -19.99
N ARG A 19 -6.24 -2.00 -19.45
CA ARG A 19 -7.37 -1.13 -19.80
C ARG A 19 -7.96 -0.54 -18.53
N GLU A 20 -8.19 0.76 -18.54
CA GLU A 20 -8.89 1.41 -17.43
C GLU A 20 -10.33 0.92 -17.38
N THR A 21 -10.77 0.49 -16.21
CA THR A 21 -12.12 -0.02 -16.00
C THR A 21 -12.61 0.38 -14.62
N PHE A 22 -13.89 0.70 -14.51
CA PHE A 22 -14.53 1.08 -13.26
C PHE A 22 -15.64 0.08 -12.92
N ASN A 23 -15.76 -0.29 -11.65
CA ASN A 23 -16.78 -1.21 -11.11
C ASN A 23 -16.88 -2.55 -11.85
N GLN A 24 -15.75 -3.09 -12.30
CA GLN A 24 -15.70 -4.45 -12.86
C GLN A 24 -15.91 -5.47 -11.75
N THR A 25 -16.79 -6.45 -11.98
CA THR A 25 -17.08 -7.50 -11.00
C THR A 25 -16.44 -8.81 -11.45
N ASN A 26 -15.50 -9.33 -10.66
CA ASN A 26 -14.98 -10.68 -10.82
C ASN A 26 -15.86 -11.64 -10.03
N HIS A 27 -16.79 -12.30 -10.70
CA HIS A 27 -17.73 -13.24 -10.07
C HIS A 27 -17.03 -14.44 -9.41
N LYS A 28 -15.87 -14.87 -9.94
CA LYS A 28 -15.11 -15.99 -9.37
C LYS A 28 -14.49 -15.63 -8.02
N LEU A 29 -14.04 -14.39 -7.87
CA LEU A 29 -13.42 -13.89 -6.65
C LEU A 29 -14.43 -13.18 -5.72
N GLY A 30 -15.63 -12.88 -6.21
CA GLY A 30 -16.64 -12.10 -5.46
C GLY A 30 -16.20 -10.66 -5.20
N LEU A 31 -15.37 -10.09 -6.07
CA LEU A 31 -14.76 -8.76 -5.87
C LEU A 31 -15.21 -7.80 -6.97
N THR A 32 -15.59 -6.59 -6.55
CA THR A 32 -15.72 -5.44 -7.45
C THR A 32 -14.44 -4.61 -7.36
N TYR A 33 -13.85 -4.30 -8.51
CA TYR A 33 -12.57 -3.62 -8.58
C TYR A 33 -12.56 -2.57 -9.70
N ASN A 34 -11.68 -1.59 -9.50
CA ASN A 34 -11.30 -0.62 -10.50
C ASN A 34 -9.89 -0.97 -11.00
N THR A 35 -9.65 -0.74 -12.28
CA THR A 35 -8.35 -0.90 -12.91
C THR A 35 -7.87 0.48 -13.34
N THR A 36 -6.66 0.84 -12.94
CA THR A 36 -5.98 2.08 -13.35
C THR A 36 -4.69 1.69 -14.06
N CYS A 37 -4.37 2.36 -15.16
CA CYS A 37 -3.20 2.06 -15.98
C CYS A 37 -2.20 3.21 -15.93
N CYS A 38 -0.92 2.89 -16.03
CA CYS A 38 0.15 3.87 -16.05
C CYS A 38 1.33 3.37 -16.88
N ASN A 39 2.14 4.29 -17.39
CA ASN A 39 3.21 4.02 -18.36
C ASN A 39 4.59 4.50 -17.92
N LYS A 40 4.78 4.67 -16.60
CA LYS A 40 6.05 5.03 -15.98
C LYS A 40 6.57 3.87 -15.15
N ASP A 41 7.88 3.77 -15.02
CA ASP A 41 8.50 2.76 -14.16
C ASP A 41 7.97 2.86 -12.72
N ASN A 42 7.64 1.71 -12.13
CA ASN A 42 7.16 1.56 -10.76
C ASN A 42 5.92 2.41 -10.40
N CYS A 43 5.13 2.84 -11.39
CA CYS A 43 3.93 3.66 -11.16
C CYS A 43 2.82 2.92 -10.39
N ASN A 44 2.81 1.59 -10.44
CA ASN A 44 1.90 0.72 -9.69
C ASN A 44 2.43 0.36 -8.29
N SER A 45 3.37 1.12 -7.73
CA SER A 45 3.89 0.87 -6.39
C SER A 45 2.78 1.00 -5.34
N PRO A 46 2.71 0.09 -4.34
CA PRO A 46 1.74 0.20 -3.27
C PRO A 46 1.97 1.51 -2.52
N ALA A 47 0.87 2.23 -2.21
CA ALA A 47 0.96 3.43 -1.40
C ALA A 47 1.70 3.14 -0.09
N PRO A 48 2.55 4.07 0.41
CA PRO A 48 3.21 3.90 1.69
C PRO A 48 2.15 3.61 2.75
N ARG A 49 2.21 2.42 3.35
CA ARG A 49 1.37 2.12 4.51
C ARG A 49 1.77 3.12 5.59
N PRO A 50 0.82 3.80 6.26
CA PRO A 50 1.16 4.68 7.37
C PRO A 50 1.94 3.87 8.40
N THR A 51 3.24 4.17 8.53
CA THR A 51 4.10 3.58 9.54
C THR A 51 3.58 4.08 10.89
N PRO A 52 3.25 3.19 11.84
CA PRO A 52 2.70 3.65 13.11
C PRO A 52 3.71 4.58 13.80
N ALA A 53 3.25 5.78 14.16
CA ALA A 53 4.02 6.81 14.86
C ALA A 53 4.66 6.33 16.18
N LEU A 54 4.28 5.15 16.66
CA LEU A 54 4.87 4.43 17.79
C LEU A 54 6.39 4.24 17.65
N ALA A 55 6.92 4.07 16.44
CA ALA A 55 8.36 3.96 16.22
C ALA A 55 9.11 5.26 16.59
N LEU A 56 8.51 6.42 16.31
CA LEU A 56 9.07 7.72 16.69
C LEU A 56 9.03 7.94 18.21
N VAL A 57 7.94 7.54 18.87
CA VAL A 57 7.75 7.67 20.32
C VAL A 57 8.71 6.76 21.10
N LEU A 58 9.02 5.57 20.57
CA LEU A 58 9.98 4.67 21.20
C LEU A 58 11.41 5.24 21.13
N LEU A 59 11.79 5.82 19.99
CA LEU A 59 13.12 6.41 19.79
C LEU A 59 13.34 7.62 20.70
N THR A 60 12.35 8.48 20.87
CA THR A 60 12.46 9.67 21.74
C THR A 60 12.46 9.32 23.22
N SER A 61 11.72 8.29 23.65
CA SER A 61 11.71 7.85 25.05
C SER A 61 13.03 7.19 25.46
N VAL A 62 13.64 6.36 24.61
CA VAL A 62 14.94 5.73 24.87
C VAL A 62 16.06 6.78 24.95
N ALA A 63 16.07 7.78 24.06
CA ALA A 63 17.04 8.88 24.13
C ALA A 63 16.85 9.73 25.40
N GLY A 64 15.61 10.04 25.77
CA GLY A 64 15.29 10.80 26.99
C GLY A 64 15.73 10.09 28.28
N LEU A 65 15.48 8.78 28.39
CA LEU A 65 15.95 7.98 29.53
C LEU A 65 17.48 7.83 29.56
N GLY A 66 18.11 7.66 28.40
CA GLY A 66 19.57 7.55 28.31
C GLY A 66 20.29 8.81 28.80
N LEU A 67 19.76 10.00 28.48
CA LEU A 67 20.29 11.28 28.98
C LEU A 67 20.06 11.48 30.48
N TRP A 68 18.99 10.92 31.04
CA TRP A 68 18.69 11.02 32.47
C TRP A 68 19.60 10.12 33.33
N LEU A 69 19.99 8.95 32.82
CA LEU A 69 20.89 8.01 33.50
C LEU A 69 22.37 8.44 33.48
N LEU A 70 22.73 9.48 32.71
CA LEU A 70 24.08 10.05 32.66
C LEU A 70 24.29 11.23 33.63
N HIS A 71 23.23 11.70 34.31
CA HIS A 71 23.27 12.70 35.38
C HIS A 71 23.33 12.04 36.76
#